data_AF-A0A937BBJ3-F1
#
_entry.id   AF-A0A937BBJ3-F1
#
_cell.length_a   1.000
_cell.length_b   1.000
_cell.length_c   1.000
_cell.angle_alpha   90.00
_cell.angle_beta   90.00
_cell.angle_gamma   90.00
#
_symmetry.space_group_name_H-M   'P 1'
#
loop_
_entity.id
_entity.type
_entity.pdbx_description
1 polymer ?
#
loop_
_entity_poly.entity_id
_entity_poly.type
_entity_poly.pdbx_seq_one_letter_code
_entity_poly.pdbx_strand_id
1 'polypeptide(L)'
;MRNMGAIRITIDLCQSLDSSDWVDIVAIIINSILALWIISRLQNKITNKRVLKDHFITEIREIRNEYKQYLKNLYADSVNPKTIIPWFKLMNIKVSDTMMYLNTKYKIEPTLLNPYQNDLRELITENPEFNNQFKDKIVLTLSPEFKTQLVTFQQTNSKLFNEIIVKINDAN
;
A
#
# COMPACT_ATOMS: atom_id res chain seq x y z
N MET A 1 -53.62 35.66 1.77
CA MET A 1 -52.79 36.87 1.67
C MET A 1 -51.65 36.81 2.68
N ARG A 2 -50.63 35.96 2.44
CA ARG A 2 -49.59 35.63 3.43
C ARG A 2 -48.22 35.53 2.74
N ASN A 3 -47.85 36.55 1.98
CA ASN A 3 -46.55 36.62 1.27
C ASN A 3 -45.95 38.05 1.17
N MET A 4 -46.61 39.07 1.73
CA MET A 4 -46.09 40.45 1.68
C MET A 4 -45.17 40.83 2.86
N GLY A 5 -45.18 40.08 3.96
CA GLY A 5 -44.39 40.40 5.16
C GLY A 5 -42.92 40.00 5.07
N ALA A 6 -42.61 38.82 4.53
CA ALA A 6 -41.23 38.33 4.41
C ALA A 6 -40.42 39.13 3.37
N ILE A 7 -41.07 39.50 2.25
CA ILE A 7 -40.45 40.30 1.18
C ILE A 7 -40.15 41.73 1.67
N ARG A 8 -41.02 42.31 2.51
CA ARG A 8 -40.79 43.66 3.08
C ARG A 8 -39.62 43.68 4.06
N ILE A 9 -39.49 42.67 4.91
CA ILE A 9 -38.37 42.57 5.86
C ILE A 9 -37.03 42.43 5.12
N THR A 10 -36.99 41.70 4.00
CA THR A 10 -35.79 41.62 3.15
C THR A 10 -35.49 42.91 2.38
N ILE A 11 -36.50 43.76 2.12
CA ILE A 11 -36.32 45.03 1.41
C ILE A 11 -35.91 46.15 2.39
N ASP A 12 -36.47 46.19 3.59
CA ASP A 12 -36.11 47.20 4.62
C ASP A 12 -34.69 46.98 5.17
N LEU A 13 -34.22 45.73 5.28
CA LEU A 13 -32.83 45.41 5.64
C LEU A 13 -31.80 45.87 4.58
N CYS A 14 -32.22 45.99 3.32
CA CYS A 14 -31.36 46.49 2.24
C CYS A 14 -31.34 48.02 2.14
N GLN A 15 -32.27 48.74 2.77
CA GLN A 15 -32.42 50.20 2.65
C GLN A 15 -31.67 50.99 3.73
N SER A 16 -31.07 50.34 4.74
CA SER A 16 -30.30 50.98 5.81
C SER A 16 -28.78 50.73 5.76
N LEU A 17 -28.29 50.09 4.69
CA LEU A 17 -26.87 49.74 4.54
C LEU A 17 -26.16 50.82 3.73
N ASP A 18 -25.14 51.42 4.34
CA ASP A 18 -24.31 52.38 3.63
C ASP A 18 -23.43 51.66 2.60
N SER A 19 -22.86 52.41 1.65
CA SER A 19 -21.97 51.83 0.64
C SER A 19 -20.77 51.10 1.25
N SER A 20 -20.34 51.49 2.46
CA SER A 20 -19.30 50.80 3.24
C SER A 20 -19.73 49.42 3.73
N ASP A 21 -20.97 49.28 4.20
CA ASP A 21 -21.47 48.01 4.75
C ASP A 21 -21.56 46.94 3.66
N TRP A 22 -21.90 47.34 2.44
CA TRP A 22 -21.87 46.47 1.26
C TRP A 22 -20.45 46.01 0.92
N VAL A 23 -19.44 46.88 1.06
CA VAL A 23 -18.03 46.51 0.85
C VAL A 23 -17.60 45.48 1.88
N ASP A 24 -17.98 45.66 3.15
CA ASP A 24 -17.64 44.74 4.23
C ASP A 24 -18.32 43.38 4.06
N ILE A 25 -19.60 43.35 3.68
CA ILE A 25 -20.33 42.10 3.37
C ILE A 25 -19.66 41.36 2.21
N VAL A 26 -19.32 42.06 1.13
CA VAL A 26 -18.63 41.46 -0.02
C VAL A 26 -17.25 40.93 0.39
N ALA A 27 -16.51 41.67 1.22
CA ALA A 27 -15.22 41.22 1.74
C ALA A 27 -15.35 39.93 2.56
N ILE A 28 -16.37 39.82 3.43
CA ILE A 28 -16.65 38.61 4.20
C ILE A 28 -16.98 37.43 3.27
N ILE A 29 -17.80 37.65 2.24
CA ILE A 29 -18.17 36.61 1.27
C ILE A 29 -16.94 36.12 0.51
N ILE A 30 -16.13 37.04 -0.03
CA ILE A 30 -14.91 36.69 -0.79
C ILE A 30 -13.93 35.92 0.10
N ASN A 31 -13.68 36.38 1.33
CA ASN A 31 -12.80 35.69 2.27
C ASN A 31 -13.31 34.28 2.61
N SER A 32 -14.64 34.11 2.75
CA SER A 32 -15.26 32.80 3.00
C SER A 32 -15.09 31.85 1.81
N ILE A 33 -15.27 32.33 0.58
CA ILE A 33 -15.07 31.53 -0.64
C ILE A 33 -13.60 31.11 -0.77
N LEU A 34 -12.66 32.02 -0.54
CA LEU A 34 -11.23 31.73 -0.57
C LEU A 34 -10.85 30.67 0.47
N ALA A 35 -11.38 30.78 1.70
CA ALA A 35 -11.14 29.79 2.75
C ALA A 35 -11.65 28.39 2.34
N LEU A 36 -12.87 28.30 1.80
CA LEU A 36 -13.43 27.03 1.29
C LEU A 36 -12.60 26.44 0.15
N TRP A 37 -12.11 27.28 -0.76
CA TRP A 37 -11.27 26.85 -1.88
C TRP A 37 -9.93 26.29 -1.42
N ILE A 38 -9.25 26.97 -0.49
CA ILE A 38 -7.98 26.52 0.11
C ILE A 38 -8.17 25.17 0.81
N ILE A 39 -9.21 25.05 1.64
CA ILE A 39 -9.53 23.81 2.37
C ILE A 39 -9.77 22.67 1.38
N SER A 40 -10.60 22.89 0.36
CA SER A 40 -10.88 21.87 -0.67
C SER A 40 -9.61 21.43 -1.40
N ARG A 41 -8.73 22.36 -1.79
CA ARG A 41 -7.49 22.01 -2.49
C ARG A 41 -6.51 21.25 -1.61
N LEU A 42 -6.38 21.64 -0.34
CA LEU A 42 -5.54 20.96 0.64
C LEU A 42 -6.05 19.56 0.96
N GLN A 43 -7.35 19.42 1.21
CA GLN A 43 -7.97 18.13 1.50
C GLN A 43 -7.77 17.16 0.34
N ASN A 44 -8.01 17.59 -0.91
CA ASN A 44 -7.78 16.75 -2.09
C ASN A 44 -6.33 16.25 -2.19
N LYS A 45 -5.35 17.10 -1.89
CA LYS A 45 -3.93 16.71 -1.89
C LYS A 45 -3.61 15.70 -0.78
N ILE A 46 -4.14 15.92 0.42
CA ILE A 46 -3.94 15.02 1.57
C ILE A 46 -4.61 13.67 1.32
N THR A 47 -5.85 13.66 0.82
CA THR A 47 -6.60 12.45 0.47
C THR A 47 -5.87 11.65 -0.59
N ASN A 48 -5.42 12.27 -1.69
CA ASN A 48 -4.68 11.56 -2.74
C ASN A 48 -3.37 10.94 -2.22
N LYS A 49 -2.64 11.65 -1.35
CA LYS A 49 -1.44 11.09 -0.69
C LYS A 49 -1.79 9.87 0.16
N ARG A 50 -2.86 9.95 0.96
CA ARG A 50 -3.31 8.84 1.82
C ARG A 50 -3.74 7.64 1.00
N VAL A 51 -4.57 7.83 -0.03
CA VAL A 51 -5.03 6.76 -0.93
C VAL A 51 -3.85 6.02 -1.57
N LEU A 52 -2.83 6.76 -2.01
CA LEU A 52 -1.65 6.15 -2.61
C LEU A 52 -0.82 5.36 -1.58
N LYS A 53 -0.68 5.86 -0.34
CA LYS A 53 -0.04 5.10 0.74
C LYS A 53 -0.81 3.80 1.03
N ASP A 54 -2.13 3.89 1.17
CA ASP A 54 -2.98 2.74 1.46
C ASP A 54 -2.90 1.68 0.36
N HIS A 55 -2.85 2.10 -0.91
CA HIS A 55 -2.65 1.21 -2.05
C HIS A 55 -1.33 0.43 -1.92
N PHE A 56 -0.20 1.11 -1.74
CA PHE A 56 1.10 0.43 -1.64
C PHE A 56 1.24 -0.42 -0.37
N ILE A 57 0.65 0.01 0.75
CA ILE A 57 0.59 -0.82 1.97
C ILE A 57 -0.19 -2.10 1.69
N THR A 58 -1.25 -2.03 0.89
CA THR A 58 -2.04 -3.20 0.48
C THR A 58 -1.22 -4.12 -0.41
N GLU A 59 -0.52 -3.62 -1.44
CA GLU A 59 0.38 -4.41 -2.28
C GLU A 59 1.44 -5.16 -1.47
N ILE A 60 2.06 -4.49 -0.48
CA ILE A 60 3.07 -5.12 0.39
C ILE A 60 2.45 -6.21 1.27
N ARG A 61 1.22 -6.02 1.76
CA ARG A 61 0.48 -7.05 2.51
C ARG A 61 0.13 -8.24 1.62
N GLU A 62 -0.25 -8.01 0.38
CA GLU A 62 -0.53 -9.07 -0.59
C GLU A 62 0.71 -9.89 -0.90
N ILE A 63 1.84 -9.25 -1.22
CA ILE A 63 3.13 -9.92 -1.43
C ILE A 63 3.49 -10.79 -0.22
N ARG A 64 3.37 -10.24 1.00
CA ARG A 64 3.60 -10.99 2.23
C ARG A 64 2.69 -12.22 2.34
N ASN A 65 1.42 -12.07 1.99
CA ASN A 65 0.44 -13.15 2.06
C ASN A 65 0.71 -14.24 1.02
N GLU A 66 1.12 -13.88 -0.19
CA GLU A 66 1.52 -14.83 -1.23
C GLU A 66 2.72 -15.68 -0.78
N TYR A 67 3.77 -15.05 -0.23
CA TYR A 67 4.90 -15.79 0.35
C TYR A 67 4.47 -16.70 1.50
N LYS A 68 3.62 -16.22 2.42
CA LYS A 68 3.10 -17.03 3.53
C LYS A 68 2.30 -18.23 3.04
N GLN A 69 1.41 -18.03 2.06
CA GLN A 69 0.59 -19.09 1.49
C GLN A 69 1.47 -20.12 0.77
N TYR A 70 2.47 -19.67 0.04
CA TYR A 70 3.39 -20.56 -0.66
C TYR A 70 4.20 -21.42 0.31
N LEU A 71 4.75 -20.80 1.36
CA LEU A 71 5.49 -21.53 2.40
C LEU A 71 4.59 -22.49 3.17
N LYS A 72 3.34 -22.11 3.45
CA LYS A 72 2.34 -23.03 4.02
C LYS A 72 2.14 -24.27 3.15
N ASN A 73 2.05 -24.11 1.83
CA ASN A 73 1.91 -25.22 0.91
C ASN A 73 3.16 -26.10 0.84
N LEU A 74 4.35 -25.48 0.94
CA LEU A 74 5.61 -26.22 1.06
C LEU A 74 5.64 -27.07 2.35
N TYR A 75 5.18 -26.54 3.48
CA TYR A 75 5.12 -27.29 4.73
C TYR A 75 4.10 -28.45 4.70
N ALA A 76 3.01 -28.26 3.95
CA ALA A 76 1.95 -29.25 3.78
C ALA A 76 2.28 -30.31 2.71
N ASP A 77 3.49 -30.30 2.15
CA ASP A 77 3.94 -31.20 1.09
C ASP A 77 2.91 -31.23 -0.06
N SER A 78 2.46 -30.05 -0.52
CA SER A 78 1.42 -29.91 -1.56
C SER A 78 1.90 -29.15 -2.81
N VAL A 79 3.21 -28.91 -2.92
CA VAL A 79 3.82 -28.15 -4.01
C VAL A 79 4.49 -29.08 -5.00
N ASN A 80 4.23 -28.85 -6.29
CA ASN A 80 4.95 -29.51 -7.37
C ASN A 80 6.34 -28.85 -7.53
N PRO A 81 7.46 -29.59 -7.46
CA PRO A 81 8.80 -29.03 -7.64
C PRO A 81 8.98 -28.18 -8.90
N LYS A 82 8.28 -28.54 -9.99
CA LYS A 82 8.36 -27.86 -11.30
C LYS A 82 7.70 -26.49 -11.30
N THR A 83 6.83 -26.18 -10.34
CA THR A 83 6.16 -24.88 -10.24
C THR A 83 6.92 -23.90 -9.35
N ILE A 84 7.93 -24.35 -8.62
CA ILE A 84 8.72 -23.52 -7.69
C ILE A 84 9.46 -22.41 -8.42
N ILE A 85 10.27 -22.76 -9.43
CA ILE A 85 11.04 -21.77 -10.20
C ILE A 85 10.12 -20.79 -10.95
N PRO A 86 9.07 -21.23 -11.67
CA PRO A 86 8.10 -20.32 -12.27
C PRO A 86 7.42 -19.37 -11.26
N TRP A 87 7.05 -19.88 -10.09
CA TRP A 87 6.41 -19.07 -9.05
C TRP A 87 7.36 -17.99 -8.53
N PHE A 88 8.63 -18.33 -8.23
CA PHE A 88 9.64 -17.33 -7.85
C PHE A 88 9.87 -16.29 -8.93
N LYS A 89 9.84 -16.67 -10.21
CA LYS A 89 9.96 -15.70 -11.31
C LYS A 89 8.82 -14.68 -11.30
N LEU A 90 7.57 -15.13 -11.11
CA LEU A 90 6.41 -14.25 -11.00
C LEU A 90 6.49 -13.33 -9.78
N MET A 91 6.88 -13.88 -8.62
CA MET A 91 7.09 -13.09 -7.41
C MET A 91 8.19 -12.06 -7.59
N ASN A 92 9.30 -12.41 -8.24
CA ASN A 92 10.40 -11.49 -8.47
C ASN A 92 9.96 -10.31 -9.34
N ILE A 93 9.12 -10.52 -10.35
CA ILE A 93 8.54 -9.44 -11.16
C ILE A 93 7.67 -8.55 -10.27
N LYS A 94 6.68 -9.13 -9.56
CA LYS A 94 5.74 -8.37 -8.70
C LYS A 94 6.46 -7.56 -7.63
N VAL A 95 7.43 -8.16 -6.93
CA VAL A 95 8.23 -7.51 -5.90
C VAL A 95 9.09 -6.41 -6.51
N SER A 96 9.80 -6.67 -7.61
CA SER A 96 10.69 -5.68 -8.22
C SER A 96 9.91 -4.45 -8.70
N ASP A 97 8.78 -4.66 -9.37
CA ASP A 97 7.93 -3.57 -9.84
C ASP A 97 7.44 -2.72 -8.66
N THR A 98 6.88 -3.37 -7.63
CA THR A 98 6.38 -2.69 -6.43
C THR A 98 7.50 -1.90 -5.73
N MET A 99 8.65 -2.52 -5.52
CA MET A 99 9.79 -1.90 -4.83
C MET A 99 10.41 -0.75 -5.64
N MET A 100 10.41 -0.83 -6.98
CA MET A 100 10.86 0.26 -7.85
C MET A 100 9.94 1.49 -7.76
N TYR A 101 8.62 1.29 -7.72
CA TYR A 101 7.67 2.39 -7.50
C TYR A 101 7.81 3.00 -6.11
N LEU A 102 7.99 2.16 -5.08
CA LEU A 102 8.26 2.62 -3.71
C LEU A 102 9.56 3.41 -3.60
N ASN A 103 10.61 3.01 -4.32
CA ASN A 103 11.84 3.77 -4.39
C ASN A 103 11.61 5.13 -5.04
N THR A 104 10.94 5.16 -6.19
CA THR A 104 10.68 6.38 -6.93
C THR A 104 9.88 7.38 -6.08
N LYS A 105 8.84 6.89 -5.40
CA LYS A 105 7.88 7.72 -4.67
C LYS A 105 8.32 8.09 -3.26
N TYR A 106 8.89 7.13 -2.52
CA TYR A 106 9.15 7.24 -1.09
C TYR A 106 10.62 7.00 -0.70
N LYS A 107 11.51 6.81 -1.68
CA LYS A 107 12.95 6.56 -1.46
C LYS A 107 13.24 5.35 -0.58
N ILE A 108 12.37 4.34 -0.65
CA ILE A 108 12.59 3.05 0.01
C ILE A 108 13.58 2.24 -0.83
N GLU A 109 14.56 1.62 -0.17
CA GLU A 109 15.58 0.79 -0.84
C GLU A 109 14.93 -0.37 -1.61
N PRO A 110 15.18 -0.52 -2.92
CA PRO A 110 14.49 -1.51 -3.75
C PRO A 110 14.90 -2.94 -3.40
N THR A 111 16.08 -3.11 -2.82
CA THR A 111 16.67 -4.39 -2.43
C THR A 111 16.20 -4.89 -1.06
N LEU A 112 15.32 -4.17 -0.37
CA LEU A 112 14.92 -4.50 1.01
C LEU A 112 14.21 -5.87 1.12
N LEU A 113 13.58 -6.34 0.04
CA LEU A 113 12.97 -7.68 -0.04
C LEU A 113 13.84 -8.72 -0.76
N ASN A 114 15.11 -8.42 -1.05
CA ASN A 114 16.04 -9.39 -1.63
C ASN A 114 16.09 -10.73 -0.86
N PRO A 115 16.00 -10.78 0.48
CA PRO A 115 15.96 -12.07 1.18
C PRO A 115 14.84 -12.98 0.69
N TYR A 116 13.67 -12.44 0.35
CA TYR A 116 12.55 -13.21 -0.19
C TYR A 116 12.66 -13.51 -1.68
N GLN A 117 13.38 -12.69 -2.45
CA GLN A 117 13.55 -12.87 -3.90
C GLN A 117 14.69 -13.84 -4.25
N ASN A 118 15.80 -13.76 -3.51
CA ASN A 118 17.04 -14.47 -3.80
C ASN A 118 17.32 -15.53 -2.73
N ASP A 119 17.49 -15.15 -1.47
CA ASP A 119 17.95 -16.06 -0.42
C ASP A 119 16.95 -17.20 -0.19
N LEU A 120 15.64 -16.91 -0.16
CA LEU A 120 14.61 -17.94 -0.03
C LEU A 120 14.58 -18.87 -1.24
N ARG A 121 14.75 -18.31 -2.45
CA ARG A 121 14.79 -19.08 -3.69
C ARG A 121 15.99 -20.01 -3.66
N GLU A 122 17.17 -19.50 -3.33
CA GLU A 122 18.43 -20.26 -3.22
C GLU A 122 18.31 -21.34 -2.14
N LEU A 123 17.80 -21.01 -0.96
CA LEU A 123 17.55 -21.96 0.12
C LEU A 123 16.72 -23.16 -0.34
N ILE A 124 15.73 -22.94 -1.22
CA ILE A 124 14.89 -24.02 -1.77
C ILE A 124 15.56 -24.73 -2.95
N THR A 125 16.09 -23.99 -3.92
CA THR A 125 16.56 -24.57 -5.18
C THR A 125 17.95 -25.20 -5.09
N GLU A 126 18.78 -24.76 -4.14
CA GLU A 126 20.10 -25.35 -3.89
C GLU A 126 20.04 -26.53 -2.93
N ASN A 127 18.87 -26.79 -2.32
CA ASN A 127 18.71 -27.93 -1.44
C ASN A 127 18.77 -29.25 -2.24
N PRO A 128 19.61 -30.23 -1.84
CA PRO A 128 19.69 -31.53 -2.51
C PRO A 128 18.35 -32.28 -2.58
N GLU A 129 17.52 -32.19 -1.55
CA GLU A 129 16.18 -32.79 -1.51
C GLU A 129 15.26 -32.24 -2.60
N PHE A 130 15.37 -30.95 -2.93
CA PHE A 130 14.63 -30.35 -4.04
C PHE A 130 15.15 -30.86 -5.39
N ASN A 131 16.48 -30.83 -5.59
CA ASN A 131 17.09 -31.23 -6.86
C ASN A 131 16.83 -32.70 -7.20
N ASN A 132 16.88 -33.58 -6.20
CA ASN A 132 16.59 -35.00 -6.37
C ASN A 132 15.12 -35.27 -6.73
N GLN A 133 14.20 -34.39 -6.32
CA GLN A 133 12.77 -34.57 -6.55
C GLN A 133 12.24 -33.79 -7.77
N PHE A 134 13.05 -32.90 -8.34
CA PHE A 134 12.62 -31.97 -9.40
C PHE A 134 12.12 -32.67 -10.67
N LYS A 135 12.77 -33.75 -11.09
CA LYS A 135 12.41 -34.47 -12.33
C LYS A 135 11.25 -35.44 -12.13
N ASP A 136 11.29 -36.18 -11.02
CA ASP A 136 10.59 -37.46 -10.90
C ASP A 136 9.36 -37.41 -9.97
N LYS A 137 9.20 -36.34 -9.17
CA LYS A 137 8.08 -36.22 -8.23
C LYS A 137 7.01 -35.24 -8.70
N ILE A 138 5.76 -35.63 -8.45
CA ILE A 138 4.58 -34.77 -8.64
C ILE A 138 4.43 -33.81 -7.45
N VAL A 139 4.93 -34.21 -6.27
CA VAL A 139 4.79 -33.51 -5.00
C VAL A 139 6.14 -33.51 -4.29
N LEU A 140 6.59 -32.33 -3.84
CA LEU A 140 7.79 -32.16 -3.04
C LEU A 140 7.54 -32.59 -1.60
N THR A 141 8.38 -33.48 -1.07
CA THR A 141 8.40 -33.82 0.35
C THR A 141 9.66 -33.26 0.98
N LEU A 142 9.52 -32.49 2.06
CA LEU A 142 10.64 -31.84 2.74
C LEU A 142 10.95 -32.52 4.08
N SER A 143 12.23 -32.67 4.41
CA SER A 143 12.67 -33.14 5.71
C SER A 143 12.27 -32.18 6.85
N PRO A 144 12.05 -32.70 8.08
CA PRO A 144 11.82 -31.85 9.26
C PRO A 144 12.92 -30.80 9.48
N GLU A 145 14.16 -31.17 9.20
CA GLU A 145 15.33 -30.30 9.31
C GLU A 145 15.21 -29.11 8.35
N PHE A 146 14.86 -29.37 7.09
CA PHE A 146 14.69 -28.31 6.10
C PHE A 146 13.46 -27.45 6.38
N LYS A 147 12.34 -28.03 6.83
CA LYS A 147 11.17 -27.27 7.29
C LYS A 147 11.55 -26.30 8.42
N THR A 148 12.42 -26.71 9.35
CA THR A 148 12.94 -25.87 10.44
C THR A 148 13.80 -24.71 9.92
N GLN A 149 14.63 -24.94 8.89
CA GLN A 149 15.41 -23.88 8.25
C GLN A 149 14.50 -22.83 7.60
N LEU A 150 13.45 -23.26 6.89
CA LEU A 150 12.46 -22.36 6.30
C LEU A 150 11.72 -21.52 7.36
N VAL A 151 11.37 -22.12 8.52
CA VAL A 151 10.77 -21.38 9.64
C VAL A 151 11.74 -20.33 10.19
N THR A 152 13.01 -20.68 10.37
CA THR A 152 14.05 -19.74 10.84
C THR A 152 14.23 -18.57 9.87
N PHE A 153 14.24 -18.86 8.57
CA PHE A 153 14.26 -17.84 7.52
C PHE A 153 13.05 -16.89 7.65
N GLN A 154 11.83 -17.44 7.80
CA GLN A 154 10.62 -16.63 7.97
C GLN A 154 10.70 -15.74 9.21
N GLN A 155 11.15 -16.28 10.35
CA GLN A 155 11.25 -15.53 11.60
C GLN A 155 12.22 -14.35 11.47
N THR A 156 13.35 -14.57 10.80
CA THR A 156 14.40 -13.55 10.61
C THR A 156 13.94 -12.42 9.69
N ASN A 157 13.24 -12.76 8.60
CA ASN A 157 12.98 -11.83 7.50
C ASN A 157 11.55 -11.26 7.49
N SER A 158 10.58 -11.83 8.24
CA SER A 158 9.19 -11.35 8.23
C SER A 158 9.02 -9.89 8.65
N LYS A 159 9.97 -9.36 9.43
CA LYS A 159 9.97 -7.95 9.87
C LYS A 159 10.11 -6.96 8.71
N LEU A 160 10.77 -7.36 7.61
CA LEU A 160 11.06 -6.48 6.46
C LEU A 160 9.77 -5.92 5.84
N PHE A 161 8.70 -6.72 5.77
CA PHE A 161 7.40 -6.25 5.30
C PHE A 161 6.80 -5.16 6.20
N ASN A 162 6.94 -5.30 7.52
CA ASN A 162 6.46 -4.30 8.45
C ASN A 162 7.31 -3.02 8.37
N GLU A 163 8.62 -3.16 8.24
CA GLU A 163 9.54 -2.03 8.04
C GLU A 163 9.16 -1.22 6.79
N ILE A 164 8.83 -1.88 5.68
CA ILE A 164 8.35 -1.21 4.47
C ILE A 164 7.03 -0.47 4.72
N ILE A 165 6.06 -1.11 5.38
CA ILE A 165 4.76 -0.48 5.70
C ILE A 165 4.96 0.78 6.55
N VAL A 166 5.83 0.71 7.56
CA VAL A 166 6.17 1.87 8.40
C VAL A 166 6.80 2.97 7.55
N LYS A 167 7.79 2.64 6.70
CA LYS A 167 8.42 3.62 5.80
C LYS A 167 7.43 4.28 4.84
N ILE A 168 6.45 3.54 4.31
CA ILE A 168 5.39 4.12 3.45
C ILE A 168 4.51 5.08 4.26
N ASN A 169 4.12 4.66 5.48
CA ASN A 169 3.27 5.45 6.34
C ASN A 169 3.94 6.77 6.76
N ASP A 170 5.24 6.72 7.06
CA ASP A 170 6.02 7.86 7.56
C ASP A 170 6.53 8.79 6.44
N ALA A 171 6.45 8.38 5.17
CA ALA A 171 6.90 9.19 4.05
C ALA A 171 6.02 10.45 3.84
N ASN A 172 6.63 11.62 3.65
CA ASN A 172 5.93 12.92 3.62
C ASN A 172 5.19 13.25 2.32
#